data_AF-K2DLQ4-F1
#
_entry.id   AF-K2DLQ4-F1
#
_cell.length_a   1.000
_cell.length_b   1.000
_cell.length_c   1.000
_cell.angle_alpha   90.00
_cell.angle_beta   90.00
_cell.angle_gamma   90.00
#
_symmetry.space_group_name_H-M   'P 1'
#
loop_
_entity.id
_entity.type
_entity.pdbx_description
1 polymer ?
#
loop_
_entity_poly.entity_id
_entity_poly.type
_entity_poly.pdbx_seq_one_letter_code
_entity_poly.pdbx_strand_id
1 'polypeptide(L)'
;MSEVQKPREITFEGISTDVHEIKNTIDQYFTKLKKSGFWSDADSEKSWEWFSDKYQKAIDREHGPDKNDKQKITPEYKTQITTELLAEMRVLSEGVVQERKESLSPELLNRYGAEKEFLRRTAKAKKEGQVVVLVTFDLDGFKIINDTVNHGAGDTLLRELAKNLSTSIRPEDIGIRFSGDEFGVLMSVPKEEKDNIQTFVERI
;
A
#
# COMPACT_ATOMS: atom_id res chain seq x y z
N MET A 1 -42.62 27.78 -6.05
CA MET A 1 -41.99 26.52 -6.50
C MET A 1 -40.49 26.70 -6.33
N SER A 2 -39.87 25.98 -5.39
CA SER A 2 -38.42 26.05 -5.18
C SER A 2 -37.72 25.33 -6.32
N GLU A 3 -36.89 26.06 -7.05
CA GLU A 3 -36.02 25.51 -8.09
C GLU A 3 -35.12 24.45 -7.44
N VAL A 4 -35.33 23.18 -7.79
CA VAL A 4 -34.43 22.10 -7.37
C VAL A 4 -33.13 22.32 -8.14
N GLN A 5 -32.16 22.96 -7.48
CA GLN A 5 -30.83 23.21 -8.02
C GLN A 5 -30.26 21.87 -8.48
N LYS A 6 -30.07 21.70 -9.79
CA LYS A 6 -29.61 20.42 -10.35
C LYS A 6 -28.28 20.03 -9.67
N PRO A 7 -28.13 18.75 -9.28
CA PRO A 7 -26.86 18.28 -8.75
C PRO A 7 -25.76 18.53 -9.78
N ARG A 8 -24.63 19.11 -9.36
CA ARG A 8 -23.52 19.42 -10.26
C ARG A 8 -22.65 18.16 -10.42
N GLU A 9 -22.56 17.69 -11.66
CA GLU A 9 -21.74 16.53 -12.00
C GLU A 9 -20.24 16.78 -11.72
N ILE A 10 -19.60 15.79 -11.11
CA ILE A 10 -18.16 15.70 -10.86
C ILE A 10 -17.62 14.59 -11.75
N THR A 11 -16.47 14.78 -12.40
CA THR A 11 -15.79 13.70 -13.11
C THR A 11 -14.61 13.19 -12.30
N PHE A 12 -14.57 11.90 -12.01
CA PHE A 12 -13.45 11.24 -11.35
C PHE A 12 -13.08 9.94 -12.09
N GLU A 13 -11.83 9.79 -12.51
CA GLU A 13 -11.35 8.62 -13.25
C GLU A 13 -12.22 8.26 -14.48
N GLY A 14 -12.67 9.31 -15.19
CA GLY A 14 -13.53 9.20 -16.37
C GLY A 14 -14.99 8.88 -16.07
N ILE A 15 -15.40 8.84 -14.81
CA ILE A 15 -16.79 8.60 -14.37
C ILE A 15 -17.40 9.94 -14.00
N SER A 16 -18.44 10.37 -14.73
CA SER A 16 -19.29 11.49 -14.29
C SER A 16 -20.23 11.00 -13.20
N THR A 17 -20.28 11.70 -12.07
CA THR A 17 -21.04 11.28 -10.89
C THR A 17 -21.59 12.48 -10.15
N ASP A 18 -22.71 12.27 -9.46
CA ASP A 18 -23.22 13.25 -8.50
C ASP A 18 -22.52 13.11 -7.14
N VAL A 19 -22.48 14.20 -6.36
CA VAL A 19 -21.94 14.20 -5.00
C VAL A 19 -22.65 13.21 -4.07
N HIS A 20 -23.94 12.90 -4.31
CA HIS A 20 -24.67 11.89 -3.54
C HIS A 20 -24.31 10.44 -3.94
N GLU A 21 -23.74 10.24 -5.13
CA GLU A 21 -23.29 8.94 -5.64
C GLU A 21 -21.79 8.72 -5.47
N ILE A 22 -21.10 9.66 -4.83
CA ILE A 22 -19.63 9.67 -4.73
C ILE A 22 -19.05 8.38 -4.16
N LYS A 23 -19.77 7.76 -3.22
CA LYS A 23 -19.37 6.48 -2.63
C LYS A 23 -19.23 5.39 -3.70
N ASN A 24 -20.23 5.26 -4.58
CA ASN A 24 -20.22 4.25 -5.63
C ASN A 24 -19.06 4.47 -6.60
N THR A 25 -18.78 5.73 -6.94
CA THR A 25 -17.66 6.11 -7.80
C THR A 25 -16.31 5.77 -7.17
N ILE A 26 -16.14 6.04 -5.87
CA ILE A 26 -14.94 5.66 -5.11
C ILE A 26 -14.81 4.13 -5.00
N ASP A 27 -15.89 3.39 -4.74
CA ASP A 27 -15.89 1.92 -4.66
C ASP A 27 -15.47 1.30 -6.02
N GLN A 28 -15.92 1.87 -7.13
CA GLN A 28 -15.50 1.45 -8.48
C GLN A 28 -14.02 1.74 -8.73
N TYR A 29 -13.53 2.89 -8.28
CA TYR A 29 -12.10 3.21 -8.34
C TYR A 29 -11.26 2.20 -7.56
N PHE A 30 -11.63 1.90 -6.31
CA PHE A 30 -10.94 0.88 -5.51
C PHE A 30 -11.01 -0.49 -6.16
N THR A 31 -12.13 -0.84 -6.80
CA THR A 31 -12.23 -2.08 -7.57
C THR A 31 -11.23 -2.13 -8.73
N LYS A 32 -11.01 -1.02 -9.45
CA LYS A 32 -9.96 -0.93 -10.48
C LYS A 32 -8.57 -1.10 -9.87
N LEU A 33 -8.28 -0.46 -8.73
CA LEU A 33 -6.99 -0.60 -8.04
C LEU A 33 -6.76 -2.04 -7.55
N LYS A 34 -7.78 -2.71 -6.99
CA LYS A 34 -7.67 -4.12 -6.54
C LYS A 34 -7.29 -5.07 -7.68
N LYS A 35 -7.77 -4.82 -8.90
CA LYS A 35 -7.38 -5.60 -10.09
C LYS A 35 -5.89 -5.50 -10.41
N SER A 36 -5.20 -4.43 -9.97
CA SER A 36 -3.74 -4.33 -10.12
C SER A 36 -2.98 -5.35 -9.26
N GLY A 37 -3.62 -5.91 -8.23
CA GLY A 37 -2.99 -6.81 -7.27
C GLY A 37 -2.17 -6.12 -6.18
N PHE A 38 -2.01 -4.79 -6.24
CA PHE A 38 -1.23 -3.96 -5.30
C PHE A 38 -2.09 -3.12 -4.34
N TRP A 39 -3.41 -3.31 -4.37
CA TRP A 39 -4.37 -2.61 -3.52
C TRP A 39 -5.25 -3.63 -2.81
N SER A 40 -5.46 -3.47 -1.52
CA SER A 40 -6.23 -4.37 -0.66
C SER A 40 -7.56 -3.76 -0.21
N ASP A 41 -8.41 -4.59 0.40
CA ASP A 41 -9.63 -4.10 1.04
C ASP A 41 -9.32 -3.18 2.23
N ALA A 42 -8.24 -3.46 2.98
CA ALA A 42 -7.78 -2.59 4.06
C ALA A 42 -7.33 -1.20 3.57
N ASP A 43 -6.71 -1.13 2.39
CA ASP A 43 -6.35 0.17 1.78
C ASP A 43 -7.61 0.94 1.35
N SER A 44 -8.63 0.21 0.87
CA SER A 44 -9.93 0.79 0.48
C SER A 44 -10.64 1.38 1.70
N GLU A 45 -10.67 0.63 2.81
CA GLU A 45 -11.28 1.06 4.08
C GLU A 45 -10.58 2.30 4.63
N LYS A 46 -9.24 2.27 4.77
CA LYS A 46 -8.45 3.42 5.24
C LYS A 46 -8.63 4.66 4.37
N SER A 47 -8.68 4.50 3.05
CA SER A 47 -8.87 5.62 2.13
C SER A 47 -10.28 6.21 2.23
N TRP A 48 -11.29 5.36 2.44
CA TRP A 48 -12.66 5.80 2.68
C TRP A 48 -12.82 6.54 4.01
N GLU A 49 -12.21 6.02 5.08
CA GLU A 49 -12.16 6.68 6.39
C GLU A 49 -11.49 8.05 6.29
N TRP A 50 -10.34 8.11 5.64
CA TRP A 50 -9.61 9.34 5.38
C TRP A 50 -10.46 10.37 4.63
N PHE A 51 -11.12 9.96 3.54
CA PHE A 51 -11.95 10.86 2.74
C PHE A 51 -13.13 11.38 3.56
N SER A 52 -13.82 10.49 4.27
CA SER A 52 -15.00 10.82 5.07
C SER A 52 -14.67 11.78 6.21
N ASP A 53 -13.58 11.54 6.93
CA ASP A 53 -13.09 12.41 8.00
C ASP A 53 -12.72 13.81 7.48
N LYS A 54 -11.96 13.88 6.38
CA LYS A 54 -11.56 15.15 5.76
C LYS A 54 -12.75 15.94 5.24
N TYR A 55 -13.69 15.26 4.59
CA TYR A 55 -14.91 15.87 4.09
C TYR A 55 -15.73 16.45 5.23
N GLN A 56 -15.97 15.67 6.30
CA GLN A 56 -16.74 16.14 7.45
C GLN A 56 -16.07 17.33 8.14
N LYS A 57 -14.75 17.31 8.33
CA LYS A 57 -14.01 18.43 8.91
C LYS A 57 -14.09 19.70 8.07
N ALA A 58 -14.06 19.59 6.74
CA ALA A 58 -14.20 20.75 5.86
C ALA A 58 -15.61 21.35 5.94
N ILE A 59 -16.63 20.49 5.95
CA ILE A 59 -18.03 20.88 6.16
C ILE A 59 -18.20 21.58 7.52
N ASP A 60 -17.64 21.03 8.59
CA ASP A 60 -17.74 21.60 9.95
C ASP A 60 -16.99 22.94 10.07
N ARG A 61 -15.85 23.09 9.39
CA ARG A 61 -15.05 24.32 9.36
C ARG A 61 -15.81 25.47 8.70
N GLU A 62 -16.52 25.20 7.62
CA GLU A 62 -17.36 26.19 6.93
C GLU A 62 -18.61 26.55 7.75
N HIS A 63 -19.07 25.66 8.64
CA HIS A 63 -20.26 25.89 9.46
C HIS A 63 -19.99 26.52 10.84
N GLY A 64 -18.75 26.54 11.33
CA GLY A 64 -18.39 27.08 12.64
C GLY A 64 -19.17 26.45 13.82
N PRO A 65 -18.79 26.72 15.07
CA PRO A 65 -19.56 26.27 16.24
C PRO A 65 -20.83 27.11 16.48
N ASP A 66 -20.99 28.24 15.79
CA ASP A 66 -22.09 29.19 16.02
C ASP A 66 -23.30 28.84 15.15
N LYS A 67 -24.23 28.07 15.73
CA LYS A 67 -25.44 27.49 15.10
C LYS A 67 -26.46 28.52 14.57
N ASN A 68 -26.18 29.81 14.70
CA ASN A 68 -27.12 30.88 14.40
C ASN A 68 -26.96 31.53 13.01
N ASP A 69 -25.85 31.28 12.29
CA ASP A 69 -25.73 31.70 10.89
C ASP A 69 -25.96 30.51 9.96
N LYS A 70 -27.23 30.32 9.55
CA LYS A 70 -27.63 29.26 8.62
C LYS A 70 -27.20 29.58 7.18
N GLN A 71 -25.93 29.87 6.93
CA GLN A 71 -25.40 29.77 5.57
C GLN A 71 -25.41 28.29 5.20
N LYS A 72 -26.49 27.86 4.51
CA LYS A 72 -26.60 26.51 3.97
C LYS A 72 -25.36 26.25 3.13
N ILE A 73 -24.62 25.18 3.47
CA ILE A 73 -23.50 24.70 2.67
C ILE A 73 -23.99 24.57 1.23
N THR A 74 -23.41 25.38 0.36
CA THR A 74 -23.85 25.49 -1.02
C THR A 74 -23.49 24.20 -1.78
N PRO A 75 -24.29 23.79 -2.77
CA PRO A 75 -23.91 22.71 -3.67
C PRO A 75 -22.53 22.97 -4.32
N GLU A 76 -22.23 24.24 -4.62
CA GLU A 76 -20.93 24.68 -5.17
C GLU A 76 -19.76 24.29 -4.26
N TYR A 77 -19.86 24.58 -2.96
CA TYR A 77 -18.82 24.25 -2.00
C TYR A 77 -18.65 22.74 -1.84
N LYS A 78 -19.76 21.98 -1.76
CA LYS A 78 -19.74 20.51 -1.70
C LYS A 78 -19.04 19.91 -2.92
N THR A 79 -19.35 20.40 -4.12
CA THR A 79 -18.71 19.96 -5.36
C THR A 79 -17.22 20.27 -5.34
N GLN A 80 -16.84 21.48 -4.92
CA GLN A 80 -15.44 21.90 -4.84
C GLN A 80 -14.63 21.01 -3.88
N ILE A 81 -15.07 20.89 -2.62
CA ILE A 81 -14.33 20.10 -1.63
C ILE A 81 -14.29 18.62 -1.99
N THR A 82 -15.37 18.08 -2.57
CA THR A 82 -15.40 16.68 -3.03
C THR A 82 -14.36 16.48 -4.14
N THR A 83 -14.28 17.40 -5.10
CA THR A 83 -13.32 17.31 -6.21
C THR A 83 -11.88 17.38 -5.72
N GLU A 84 -11.59 18.28 -4.78
CA GLU A 84 -10.27 18.42 -4.14
C GLU A 84 -9.85 17.13 -3.41
N LEU A 85 -10.72 16.61 -2.54
CA LEU A 85 -10.42 15.41 -1.76
C LEU A 85 -10.32 14.15 -2.63
N LEU A 86 -11.09 14.06 -3.72
CA LEU A 86 -10.94 12.99 -4.70
C LEU A 86 -9.56 13.03 -5.39
N ALA A 87 -9.11 14.23 -5.79
CA ALA A 87 -7.80 14.40 -6.41
C ALA A 87 -6.67 14.02 -5.45
N GLU A 88 -6.76 14.42 -4.18
CA GLU A 88 -5.79 14.05 -3.15
C GLU A 88 -5.82 12.54 -2.87
N MET A 89 -7.01 11.94 -2.72
CA MET A 89 -7.16 10.49 -2.53
C MET A 89 -6.51 9.71 -3.68
N ARG A 90 -6.70 10.17 -4.91
CA ARG A 90 -6.07 9.56 -6.09
C ARG A 90 -4.55 9.61 -5.99
N VAL A 91 -3.97 10.77 -5.70
CA VAL A 91 -2.51 10.91 -5.57
C VAL A 91 -1.97 9.99 -4.48
N LEU A 92 -2.61 9.95 -3.31
CA LEU A 92 -2.22 9.09 -2.20
C LEU A 92 -2.29 7.60 -2.57
N SER A 93 -3.39 7.18 -3.19
CA SER A 93 -3.60 5.78 -3.57
C SER A 93 -2.69 5.33 -4.72
N GLU A 94 -2.47 6.18 -5.73
CA GLU A 94 -1.48 5.95 -6.79
C GLU A 94 -0.07 5.86 -6.23
N GLY A 95 0.29 6.70 -5.26
CA GLY A 95 1.58 6.64 -4.56
C GLY A 95 1.80 5.29 -3.87
N VAL A 96 0.80 4.80 -3.13
CA VAL A 96 0.86 3.46 -2.50
C VAL A 96 1.01 2.36 -3.54
N VAL A 97 0.26 2.42 -4.65
CA VAL A 97 0.36 1.42 -5.71
C VAL A 97 1.73 1.47 -6.39
N GLN A 98 2.28 2.66 -6.61
CA GLN A 98 3.57 2.84 -7.24
C GLN A 98 4.70 2.33 -6.35
N GLU A 99 4.70 2.67 -5.06
CA GLU A 99 5.65 2.13 -4.07
C GLU A 99 5.62 0.59 -4.05
N ARG A 100 4.43 0.00 -4.13
CA ARG A 100 4.24 -1.46 -4.20
C ARG A 100 4.54 -2.06 -5.57
N LYS A 101 4.71 -1.26 -6.62
CA LYS A 101 5.14 -1.71 -7.96
C LYS A 101 6.63 -1.56 -8.17
N GLU A 102 7.25 -0.58 -7.51
CA GLU A 102 8.67 -0.31 -7.67
C GLU A 102 9.48 -1.52 -7.20
N SER A 103 10.25 -2.05 -8.14
CA SER A 103 11.15 -3.14 -7.86
C SER A 103 12.48 -2.91 -8.55
N LEU A 104 13.37 -2.26 -7.79
CA LEU A 104 14.80 -2.34 -8.04
C LEU A 104 15.32 -3.79 -7.92
N SER A 105 14.51 -4.73 -7.43
CA SER A 105 14.87 -6.11 -7.14
C SER A 105 13.73 -7.05 -7.58
N PRO A 106 13.40 -7.13 -8.89
CA PRO A 106 12.22 -7.85 -9.40
C PRO A 106 12.21 -9.35 -9.07
N GLU A 107 13.36 -9.90 -8.72
CA GLU A 107 13.54 -11.28 -8.26
C GLU A 107 13.00 -11.52 -6.84
N LEU A 108 12.79 -10.46 -6.06
CA LEU A 108 12.34 -10.51 -4.67
C LEU A 108 10.94 -9.90 -4.50
N LEU A 109 10.20 -10.38 -3.51
CA LEU A 109 8.98 -9.70 -3.10
C LEU A 109 9.32 -8.40 -2.37
N ASN A 110 8.51 -7.37 -2.57
CA ASN A 110 8.52 -6.23 -1.67
C ASN A 110 7.73 -6.53 -0.39
N ARG A 111 7.75 -5.59 0.57
CA ARG A 111 7.02 -5.69 1.85
C ARG A 111 5.57 -6.15 1.66
N TYR A 112 4.85 -5.56 0.70
CA TYR A 112 3.46 -5.90 0.44
C TYR A 112 3.29 -7.35 -0.06
N GLY A 113 4.12 -7.77 -1.01
CA GLY A 113 4.14 -9.16 -1.48
C GLY A 113 4.45 -10.16 -0.36
N ALA A 114 5.43 -9.82 0.48
CA ALA A 114 5.83 -10.63 1.62
C ALA A 114 4.70 -10.80 2.65
N GLU A 115 3.98 -9.73 2.99
CA GLU A 115 2.84 -9.78 3.91
C GLU A 115 1.72 -10.70 3.38
N LYS A 116 1.36 -10.55 2.10
CA LYS A 116 0.34 -11.39 1.46
C LYS A 116 0.73 -12.87 1.49
N GLU A 117 1.99 -13.15 1.22
CA GLU A 117 2.52 -14.51 1.22
C GLU A 117 2.63 -15.10 2.62
N PHE A 118 3.04 -14.30 3.60
CA PHE A 118 3.07 -14.70 5.00
C PHE A 118 1.69 -15.14 5.48
N LEU A 119 0.65 -14.34 5.19
CA LEU A 119 -0.74 -14.70 5.53
C LEU A 119 -1.17 -15.99 4.82
N ARG A 120 -0.85 -16.14 3.53
CA ARG A 120 -1.17 -17.34 2.75
C ARG A 120 -0.52 -18.60 3.32
N ARG A 121 0.78 -18.54 3.66
CA ARG A 121 1.53 -19.67 4.22
C ARG A 121 1.04 -20.00 5.62
N THR A 122 0.79 -19.00 6.47
CA THR A 122 0.32 -19.20 7.84
C THR A 122 -1.04 -19.91 7.88
N ALA A 123 -1.95 -19.58 6.94
CA ALA A 123 -3.24 -20.25 6.82
C ALA A 123 -3.12 -21.76 6.49
N LYS A 124 -2.02 -22.18 5.85
CA LYS A 124 -1.74 -23.59 5.48
C LYS A 124 -0.90 -24.33 6.51
N ALA A 125 0.07 -23.63 7.13
CA ALA A 125 1.11 -24.19 7.97
C ALA A 125 0.58 -25.13 9.06
N LYS A 126 -0.53 -24.74 9.73
CA LYS A 126 -1.14 -25.57 10.79
C LYS A 126 -1.62 -26.94 10.29
N LYS A 127 -2.15 -27.02 9.06
CA LYS A 127 -2.64 -28.28 8.47
C LYS A 127 -1.50 -29.17 7.99
N GLU A 128 -0.38 -28.55 7.62
CA GLU A 128 0.80 -29.21 7.04
C GLU A 128 1.86 -29.57 8.09
N GLY A 129 1.61 -29.30 9.38
CA GLY A 129 2.58 -29.54 10.44
C GLY A 129 3.81 -28.61 10.38
N GLN A 130 3.69 -27.49 9.67
CA GLN A 130 4.75 -26.52 9.45
C GLN A 130 4.58 -25.27 10.31
N VAL A 131 5.64 -24.48 10.38
CA VAL A 131 5.64 -23.11 10.87
C VAL A 131 6.24 -22.20 9.81
N VAL A 132 5.75 -20.97 9.75
CA VAL A 132 6.29 -19.93 8.86
C VAL A 132 7.36 -19.17 9.62
N VAL A 133 8.53 -19.04 9.01
CA VAL A 133 9.69 -18.32 9.57
C VAL A 133 10.04 -17.18 8.63
N LEU A 134 10.20 -16.00 9.20
CA LEU A 134 10.73 -14.83 8.52
C LEU A 134 12.11 -14.51 9.11
N VAL A 135 13.13 -14.56 8.26
CA VAL A 135 14.47 -14.06 8.57
C VAL A 135 14.60 -12.68 7.94
N THR A 136 15.11 -11.71 8.68
CA THR A 136 15.36 -10.35 8.20
C THR A 136 16.80 -9.96 8.47
N PHE A 137 17.41 -9.22 7.56
CA PHE A 137 18.78 -8.72 7.69
C PHE A 137 18.93 -7.38 6.95
N ASP A 138 19.92 -6.61 7.36
CA ASP A 138 20.24 -5.29 6.82
C ASP A 138 21.68 -5.28 6.28
N LEU A 139 22.01 -4.37 5.36
CA LEU A 139 23.36 -4.29 4.80
C LEU A 139 24.26 -3.33 5.59
N ASP A 140 25.18 -3.93 6.34
CA ASP A 140 26.22 -3.20 7.05
C ASP A 140 26.98 -2.25 6.12
N GLY A 141 26.95 -0.95 6.46
CA GLY A 141 27.72 0.08 5.75
C GLY A 141 27.14 0.52 4.40
N PHE A 142 25.93 0.12 4.02
CA PHE A 142 25.31 0.55 2.75
C PHE A 142 25.24 2.07 2.59
N LYS A 143 24.95 2.79 3.68
CA LYS A 143 24.95 4.26 3.68
C LYS A 143 26.29 4.86 3.22
N ILE A 144 27.41 4.26 3.63
CA ILE A 144 28.76 4.72 3.25
C ILE A 144 28.95 4.62 1.73
N ILE A 145 28.41 3.58 1.10
CA ILE A 145 28.51 3.37 -0.35
C ILE A 145 27.76 4.48 -1.10
N ASN A 146 26.53 4.79 -0.66
CA ASN A 146 25.75 5.89 -1.22
C ASN A 146 26.43 7.24 -1.05
N ASP A 147 27.01 7.48 0.12
CA ASP A 147 27.65 8.76 0.46
C ASP A 147 29.02 8.95 -0.24
N THR A 148 29.74 7.85 -0.55
CA THR A 148 31.11 7.91 -1.10
C THR A 148 31.16 7.86 -2.62
N VAL A 149 30.27 7.08 -3.26
CA VAL A 149 30.35 6.82 -4.70
C VAL A 149 29.24 7.56 -5.45
N ASN A 150 27.98 7.22 -5.17
CA ASN A 150 26.72 7.85 -5.55
C ASN A 150 25.58 6.83 -5.42
N HIS A 151 24.33 7.29 -5.46
CA HIS A 151 23.13 6.44 -5.40
C HIS A 151 23.07 5.36 -6.51
N GLY A 152 23.62 5.61 -7.69
CA GLY A 152 23.62 4.62 -8.79
C GLY A 152 24.49 3.39 -8.50
N ALA A 153 25.59 3.56 -7.76
CA ALA A 153 26.41 2.46 -7.26
C ALA A 153 25.66 1.66 -6.19
N GLY A 154 24.94 2.33 -5.29
CA GLY A 154 24.07 1.70 -4.31
C GLY A 154 22.96 0.87 -4.97
N ASP A 155 22.27 1.42 -5.96
CA ASP A 155 21.24 0.70 -6.73
C ASP A 155 21.79 -0.57 -7.41
N THR A 156 23.01 -0.50 -7.93
CA THR A 156 23.67 -1.63 -8.58
C THR A 156 23.97 -2.74 -7.57
N LEU A 157 24.50 -2.38 -6.40
CA LEU A 157 24.72 -3.33 -5.31
C LEU A 157 23.42 -4.00 -4.86
N LEU A 158 22.34 -3.23 -4.67
CA LEU A 158 21.05 -3.76 -4.24
C LEU A 158 20.43 -4.71 -5.29
N ARG A 159 20.62 -4.45 -6.58
CA ARG A 159 20.23 -5.36 -7.67
C ARG A 159 21.01 -6.66 -7.65
N GLU A 160 22.33 -6.57 -7.48
CA GLU A 160 23.20 -7.74 -7.48
C GLU A 160 22.97 -8.63 -6.26
N LEU A 161 22.81 -8.02 -5.09
CA LEU A 161 22.42 -8.74 -3.89
C LEU A 161 21.07 -9.42 -4.04
N ALA A 162 20.08 -8.74 -4.63
CA ALA A 162 18.77 -9.34 -4.85
C ALA A 162 18.85 -10.61 -5.72
N LYS A 163 19.64 -10.55 -6.80
CA LYS A 163 19.92 -11.73 -7.64
C LYS A 163 20.60 -12.83 -6.85
N ASN A 164 21.67 -12.52 -6.14
CA ASN A 164 22.42 -13.49 -5.35
C ASN A 164 21.53 -14.17 -4.31
N LEU A 165 20.75 -13.38 -3.55
CA LEU A 165 19.79 -13.90 -2.58
C LEU A 165 18.78 -14.85 -3.24
N SER A 166 18.21 -14.46 -4.38
CA SER A 166 17.23 -15.28 -5.10
C SER A 166 17.81 -16.63 -5.57
N THR A 167 19.12 -16.69 -5.84
CA THR A 167 19.81 -17.92 -6.27
C THR A 167 20.35 -18.76 -5.10
N SER A 168 20.57 -18.16 -3.94
CA SER A 168 21.11 -18.84 -2.75
C SER A 168 20.04 -19.53 -1.91
N ILE A 169 18.78 -19.12 -2.02
CA ILE A 169 17.65 -19.73 -1.32
C ILE A 169 17.05 -20.91 -2.10
N ARG A 170 16.26 -21.74 -1.41
CA ARG A 170 15.57 -22.86 -2.06
C ARG A 170 14.42 -22.36 -2.96
N PRO A 171 14.03 -23.12 -4.00
CA PRO A 171 12.93 -22.73 -4.90
C PRO A 171 11.58 -22.49 -4.20
N GLU A 172 11.34 -23.13 -3.05
CA GLU A 172 10.13 -22.96 -2.24
C GLU A 172 10.20 -21.79 -1.25
N ASP A 173 11.39 -21.23 -1.00
CA ASP A 173 11.59 -20.07 -0.14
C ASP A 173 11.42 -18.78 -0.94
N ILE A 174 11.12 -17.69 -0.24
CA ILE A 174 10.84 -16.40 -0.88
C ILE A 174 11.77 -15.35 -0.33
N GLY A 175 12.61 -14.82 -1.21
CA GLY A 175 13.43 -13.65 -0.91
C GLY A 175 12.61 -12.37 -0.95
N ILE A 176 12.92 -11.45 -0.05
CA ILE A 176 12.17 -10.22 0.21
C ILE A 176 13.14 -9.06 0.27
N ARG A 177 12.75 -7.92 -0.30
CA ARG A 177 13.34 -6.61 -0.02
C ARG A 177 12.27 -5.70 0.58
N PHE A 178 12.43 -5.32 1.84
CA PHE A 178 11.40 -4.56 2.57
C PHE A 178 11.41 -3.09 2.22
N SER A 179 12.60 -2.49 2.20
CA SER A 179 12.88 -1.09 1.91
C SER A 179 14.39 -0.96 1.70
N GLY A 180 14.88 0.16 1.14
CA GLY A 180 16.32 0.51 1.16
C GLY A 180 17.29 -0.68 1.00
N ASP A 181 18.02 -0.95 2.08
CA ASP A 181 18.99 -2.00 2.37
C ASP A 181 18.46 -3.15 3.25
N GLU A 182 17.17 -3.17 3.57
CA GLU A 182 16.53 -4.22 4.38
C GLU A 182 16.04 -5.38 3.50
N PHE A 183 16.55 -6.58 3.78
CA PHE A 183 16.21 -7.82 3.09
C PHE A 183 15.65 -8.87 4.05
N GLY A 184 15.10 -9.93 3.48
CA GLY A 184 14.68 -11.10 4.25
C GLY A 184 14.38 -12.32 3.40
N VAL A 185 14.13 -13.42 4.09
CA VAL A 185 13.71 -14.69 3.51
C VAL A 185 12.53 -15.24 4.29
N LEU A 186 11.46 -15.57 3.57
CA LEU A 186 10.27 -16.20 4.10
C LEU A 186 10.25 -17.68 3.72
N MET A 187 10.23 -18.54 4.73
CA MET A 187 10.33 -19.99 4.58
C MET A 187 9.26 -20.71 5.38
N SER A 188 8.89 -21.90 4.92
CA SER A 188 8.02 -22.83 5.65
C SER A 188 8.88 -23.99 6.13
N VAL A 189 8.98 -24.17 7.44
CA VAL A 189 9.80 -25.23 8.03
C VAL A 189 8.92 -26.21 8.82
N PRO A 190 9.26 -27.51 8.87
CA PRO A 190 8.62 -28.44 9.79
C PRO A 190 8.67 -27.91 11.22
N LYS A 191 7.58 -28.08 11.97
CA LYS A 191 7.46 -27.50 13.32
C LYS A 191 8.55 -28.00 14.27
N GLU A 192 9.00 -29.24 14.10
CA GLU A 192 10.07 -29.90 14.83
C GLU A 192 11.47 -29.32 14.52
N GLU A 193 11.65 -28.66 13.37
CA GLU A 193 12.91 -28.05 12.95
C GLU A 193 12.98 -26.55 13.28
N LYS A 194 11.97 -25.99 13.96
CA LYS A 194 11.91 -24.56 14.27
C LYS A 194 13.15 -24.05 15.02
N ASP A 195 13.79 -24.87 15.84
CA ASP A 195 14.96 -24.43 16.60
C ASP A 195 16.27 -24.54 15.80
N ASN A 196 16.25 -25.18 14.62
CA ASN A 196 17.40 -25.37 13.74
C ASN A 196 17.51 -24.29 12.63
N ILE A 197 16.79 -23.17 12.76
CA ILE A 197 16.77 -22.08 11.77
C ILE A 197 18.18 -21.52 11.52
N GLN A 198 19.09 -21.57 12.50
CA GLN A 198 20.47 -21.08 12.38
C GLN A 198 21.21 -21.72 11.20
N THR A 199 21.05 -23.03 10.99
CA THR A 199 21.65 -23.77 9.87
C THR A 199 21.13 -23.29 8.50
N PHE A 200 19.93 -22.73 8.45
CA PHE A 200 19.37 -22.15 7.23
C PHE A 200 19.92 -20.75 6.97
N VAL A 201 20.13 -19.96 8.03
CA VAL A 201 20.72 -18.62 7.93
C VAL A 201 22.17 -18.70 7.44
N GLU A 202 22.96 -19.68 7.88
CA GLU A 202 24.36 -19.86 7.44
C GLU A 202 24.54 -20.17 5.94
N ARG A 203 23.46 -20.49 5.23
CA ARG A 203 23.48 -20.78 3.79
C ARG A 203 23.18 -19.55 2.92
N ILE A 204 22.68 -18.48 3.53
CA ILE A 204 22.33 -17.20 2.90
C ILE A 204 23.54 -16.28 3.01
#